data_AF-A0A838HX85-F1
#
_entry.id   AF-A0A838HX85-F1
#
_cell.length_a   1.000
_cell.length_b   1.000
_cell.length_c   1.000
_cell.angle_alpha   90.00
_cell.angle_beta   90.00
_cell.angle_gamma   90.00
#
_symmetry.space_group_name_H-M   'P 1'
#
loop_
_entity.id
_entity.type
_entity.pdbx_description
1 polymer ?
#
loop_
_entity_poly.entity_id
_entity_poly.type
_entity_poly.pdbx_seq_one_letter_code
_entity_poly.pdbx_strand_id
1 'polypeptide(L)'
;MSGPDGAPASGLLGQDDFRKAFRGIGERLRRQGIVGHIYLVGGAAMALAYDAERVTRDADALIVEAHGPITRASVEVAEELGLPRSWLNEQASAYLPRGPDPTAPLVFDHPNLKVTAASAQFVLAMKARAARPRDLVDLQHLAELLELTRLEDLVAVHDAVFPGEPLPARTVQRLRVYWKGRERG
;
A
#
# COMPACT_ATOMS: atom_id res chain seq x y z
N MET A 1 16.05 -35.39 0.20
CA MET A 1 15.58 -35.05 1.55
C MET A 1 15.82 -33.57 1.80
N SER A 2 14.72 -32.84 2.02
CA SER A 2 14.57 -31.62 2.82
C SER A 2 15.21 -30.29 2.37
N GLY A 3 14.34 -29.40 1.87
CA GLY A 3 14.17 -28.04 2.37
C GLY A 3 12.66 -27.73 2.37
N PRO A 4 12.04 -27.23 3.46
CA PRO A 4 10.60 -26.98 3.47
C PRO A 4 10.27 -25.70 2.71
N ASP A 5 9.08 -25.69 2.12
CA ASP A 5 8.49 -24.62 1.32
C ASP A 5 8.72 -23.20 1.87
N GLY A 6 9.40 -22.38 1.05
CA GLY A 6 9.08 -20.98 0.75
C GLY A 6 8.48 -20.11 1.85
N ALA A 7 9.10 -20.04 3.02
CA ALA A 7 8.95 -18.90 3.94
C ALA A 7 9.96 -17.81 3.54
N PRO A 8 9.57 -16.52 3.47
CA PRO A 8 10.50 -15.47 3.10
C PRO A 8 11.62 -15.36 4.14
N ALA A 9 12.85 -15.63 3.72
CA ALA A 9 14.04 -15.73 4.57
C ALA A 9 14.47 -14.41 5.26
N SER A 10 13.73 -13.31 5.09
CA SER A 10 14.12 -11.96 5.52
C SER A 10 13.03 -11.17 6.27
N GLY A 11 11.86 -11.73 6.56
CA GLY A 11 10.75 -10.99 7.18
C GLY A 11 10.22 -9.84 6.30
N LEU A 12 10.57 -9.86 5.01
CA LEU A 12 10.08 -8.97 3.98
C LEU A 12 9.09 -9.75 3.09
N LEU A 13 8.03 -9.07 2.70
CA LEU A 13 6.91 -9.57 1.90
C LEU A 13 6.98 -8.91 0.53
N GLY A 14 7.07 -9.74 -0.50
CA GLY A 14 6.87 -9.33 -1.90
C GLY A 14 5.44 -9.57 -2.36
N GLN A 15 5.20 -9.30 -3.64
CA GLN A 15 3.90 -9.52 -4.29
C GLN A 15 3.38 -10.95 -4.11
N ASP A 16 4.23 -11.97 -4.28
CA ASP A 16 3.82 -13.37 -4.16
C ASP A 16 3.44 -13.76 -2.73
N ASP A 17 4.17 -13.27 -1.74
CA ASP A 17 3.86 -13.50 -0.32
C ASP A 17 2.49 -12.91 0.03
N PHE A 18 2.20 -11.69 -0.44
CA PHE A 18 0.89 -11.06 -0.26
C PHE A 18 -0.22 -11.84 -0.95
N ARG A 19 -0.02 -12.28 -2.20
CA ARG A 19 -1.01 -13.10 -2.92
C ARG A 19 -1.28 -14.42 -2.19
N LYS A 20 -0.26 -15.06 -1.64
CA LYS A 20 -0.38 -16.28 -0.84
C LYS A 20 -1.17 -16.01 0.45
N ALA A 21 -0.85 -14.93 1.16
CA ALA A 21 -1.52 -14.56 2.40
C ALA A 21 -3.00 -14.17 2.16
N PHE A 22 -3.30 -13.35 1.16
CA PHE A 22 -4.67 -12.96 0.82
C PHE A 22 -5.51 -14.15 0.33
N ARG A 23 -4.91 -15.11 -0.39
CA ARG A 23 -5.58 -16.38 -0.70
C ARG A 23 -5.94 -17.15 0.56
N GLY A 24 -5.03 -17.22 1.53
CA GLY A 24 -5.28 -17.83 2.83
C GLY A 24 -6.45 -17.19 3.58
N ILE A 25 -6.58 -15.86 3.54
CA ILE A 25 -7.72 -15.13 4.11
C ILE A 25 -9.00 -15.44 3.33
N GLY A 26 -8.94 -15.36 1.99
CA GLY A 26 -10.10 -15.61 1.12
C GLY A 26 -10.71 -16.99 1.34
N GLU A 27 -9.89 -18.05 1.45
CA GLU A 27 -10.37 -19.41 1.72
C GLU A 27 -11.04 -19.55 3.08
N ARG A 28 -10.56 -18.83 4.10
CA ARG A 28 -11.17 -18.80 5.43
C ARG A 28 -12.53 -18.11 5.43
N LEU A 29 -12.63 -16.96 4.76
CA LEU A 29 -13.89 -16.24 4.59
C LEU A 29 -14.89 -17.09 3.80
N ARG A 30 -14.44 -17.78 2.74
CA ARG A 30 -15.27 -18.69 1.95
C ARG A 30 -15.87 -19.82 2.78
N ARG A 31 -15.09 -20.44 3.69
CA ARG A 31 -15.61 -21.48 4.61
C ARG A 31 -16.70 -20.97 5.54
N GLN A 32 -16.76 -19.66 5.78
CA GLN A 32 -17.75 -19.00 6.63
C GLN A 32 -18.90 -18.38 5.81
N GLY A 33 -18.86 -18.43 4.48
CA GLY A 33 -19.83 -17.75 3.62
C GLY A 33 -19.77 -16.22 3.69
N ILE A 34 -18.63 -15.66 4.09
CA ILE A 34 -18.45 -14.22 4.29
C ILE A 34 -17.72 -13.63 3.07
N VAL A 35 -18.10 -12.43 2.65
CA VAL A 35 -17.35 -11.63 1.67
C VAL A 35 -16.67 -10.48 2.42
N GLY A 36 -15.40 -10.25 2.12
CA GLY A 36 -14.62 -9.18 2.73
C GLY A 36 -13.92 -8.29 1.70
N HIS A 37 -13.55 -7.09 2.14
CA HIS A 37 -12.84 -6.11 1.32
C HIS A 37 -11.71 -5.46 2.12
N ILE A 38 -10.49 -5.56 1.59
CA ILE A 38 -9.29 -4.90 2.10
C ILE A 38 -8.85 -3.81 1.11
N TYR A 39 -8.56 -2.61 1.63
CA TYR A 39 -8.00 -1.51 0.87
C TYR A 39 -6.57 -1.25 1.33
N LEU A 40 -5.58 -1.58 0.50
CA LEU A 40 -4.16 -1.46 0.80
C LEU A 40 -3.65 -0.06 0.52
N VAL A 41 -2.77 0.42 1.39
CA VAL A 41 -2.09 1.70 1.23
C VAL A 41 -0.58 1.57 1.42
N GLY A 42 0.14 2.68 1.27
CA GLY A 42 1.56 2.74 1.63
C GLY A 42 2.43 1.76 0.85
N GLY A 43 3.27 1.00 1.58
CA GLY A 43 4.25 0.08 0.98
C GLY A 43 3.63 -1.12 0.26
N ALA A 44 2.54 -1.68 0.80
CA ALA A 44 1.86 -2.81 0.17
C ALA A 44 1.10 -2.41 -1.10
N ALA A 45 0.54 -1.19 -1.14
CA ALA A 45 -0.03 -0.64 -2.38
C ALA A 45 1.04 -0.50 -3.46
N MET A 46 2.24 0.00 -3.13
CA MET A 46 3.38 0.02 -4.07
C MET A 46 3.72 -1.39 -4.57
N ALA A 47 3.89 -2.35 -3.66
CA ALA A 47 4.29 -3.72 -3.99
C ALA A 47 3.31 -4.48 -4.88
N LEU A 48 2.01 -4.23 -4.72
CA LEU A 48 0.98 -4.96 -5.46
C LEU A 48 0.48 -4.27 -6.73
N ALA A 49 0.56 -2.95 -6.82
CA ALA A 49 -0.01 -2.20 -7.94
C ALA A 49 1.03 -1.50 -8.83
N TYR A 50 2.20 -1.11 -8.30
CA TYR A 50 3.06 -0.14 -9.00
C TYR A 50 4.52 -0.59 -9.16
N ASP A 51 5.06 -1.41 -8.27
CA ASP A 51 6.44 -1.87 -8.28
C ASP A 51 6.51 -3.34 -7.81
N ALA A 52 6.67 -4.27 -8.77
CA ALA A 52 6.67 -5.70 -8.47
C ALA A 52 7.95 -6.17 -7.75
N GLU A 53 9.04 -5.40 -7.81
CA GLU A 53 10.29 -5.71 -7.11
C GLU A 53 10.26 -5.19 -5.65
N ARG A 54 9.28 -4.35 -5.32
CA ARG A 54 9.12 -3.81 -3.97
C ARG A 54 8.81 -4.90 -2.96
N VAL A 55 9.60 -4.89 -1.89
CA VAL A 55 9.33 -5.67 -0.68
C VAL A 55 9.08 -4.75 0.52
N THR A 56 8.23 -5.19 1.45
CA THR A 56 7.86 -4.44 2.67
C THR A 56 7.77 -5.37 3.86
N ARG A 57 7.86 -4.86 5.09
CA ARG A 57 7.75 -5.69 6.30
C ARG A 57 6.31 -6.09 6.59
N ASP A 58 5.38 -5.26 6.16
CA ASP A 58 3.96 -5.35 6.47
C ASP A 58 3.12 -4.67 5.37
N ALA A 59 1.81 -4.92 5.45
CA ALA A 59 0.76 -4.26 4.73
C ALA A 59 -0.03 -3.35 5.67
N ASP A 60 0.10 -2.05 5.42
CA ASP A 60 -0.85 -1.06 5.89
C ASP A 60 -2.14 -1.15 5.04
N ALA A 61 -3.28 -1.25 5.70
CA ALA A 61 -4.57 -1.39 5.06
C ALA A 61 -5.69 -0.64 5.80
N LEU A 62 -6.85 -0.55 5.16
CA LEU A 62 -8.14 -0.33 5.79
C LEU A 62 -8.99 -1.57 5.49
N ILE A 63 -9.55 -2.19 6.53
CA ILE A 63 -10.51 -3.28 6.33
C ILE A 63 -11.90 -2.65 6.16
N VAL A 64 -12.33 -2.57 4.91
CA VAL A 64 -13.57 -1.89 4.51
C VAL A 64 -14.80 -2.73 4.90
N GLU A 65 -14.72 -4.05 4.73
CA GLU A 65 -15.81 -4.98 5.02
C GLU A 65 -15.29 -6.21 5.76
N ALA A 66 -16.11 -6.80 6.65
CA ALA A 66 -15.79 -8.01 7.40
C ALA A 66 -14.54 -7.90 8.31
N HIS A 67 -14.41 -6.78 9.03
CA HIS A 67 -13.29 -6.48 9.94
C HIS A 67 -12.91 -7.63 10.88
N GLY A 68 -13.85 -8.10 11.70
CA GLY A 68 -13.62 -9.18 12.66
C GLY A 68 -13.17 -10.50 12.00
N PRO A 69 -13.92 -11.03 11.01
CA PRO A 69 -13.51 -12.19 10.23
C PRO A 69 -12.13 -12.07 9.58
N ILE A 70 -11.81 -10.95 8.91
CA ILE A 70 -10.50 -10.72 8.27
C ILE A 70 -9.40 -10.67 9.31
N THR A 71 -9.60 -9.97 10.43
CA THR A 71 -8.58 -9.86 11.49
C THR A 71 -8.23 -11.22 12.07
N ARG A 72 -9.23 -12.06 12.36
CA ARG A 72 -8.99 -13.45 12.81
C ARG A 72 -8.27 -14.27 11.76
N ALA A 73 -8.76 -14.24 10.52
CA ALA A 73 -8.16 -14.98 9.42
C ALA A 73 -6.71 -14.56 9.15
N SER A 74 -6.41 -13.26 9.29
CA SER A 74 -5.06 -12.70 9.14
C SER A 74 -4.08 -13.27 10.16
N VAL A 75 -4.50 -13.43 11.42
CA VAL A 75 -3.67 -14.03 12.48
C VAL A 75 -3.42 -15.51 12.20
N GLU A 76 -4.44 -16.26 11.81
CA GLU A 76 -4.28 -17.68 11.45
C GLU A 76 -3.35 -17.88 10.25
N VAL A 77 -3.49 -17.04 9.22
CA VAL A 77 -2.61 -17.04 8.05
C VAL A 77 -1.18 -16.65 8.43
N ALA A 78 -1.01 -15.71 9.36
CA ALA A 78 0.32 -15.32 9.83
C ALA A 78 1.04 -16.53 10.47
N GLU A 79 0.35 -17.29 11.30
CA GLU A 79 0.91 -18.48 11.94
C GLU A 79 1.26 -19.57 10.92
N GLU A 80 0.40 -19.83 9.95
CA GLU A 80 0.64 -20.81 8.88
C GLU A 80 1.83 -20.46 7.98
N LEU A 81 2.01 -19.17 7.69
CA LEU A 81 3.04 -18.70 6.76
C LEU A 81 4.32 -18.23 7.48
N GLY A 82 4.37 -18.32 8.80
CA GLY A 82 5.51 -17.84 9.59
C GLY A 82 5.69 -16.32 9.55
N LEU A 83 4.62 -15.56 9.32
CA LEU A 83 4.64 -14.10 9.28
C LEU A 83 4.44 -13.49 10.67
N PRO A 84 4.92 -12.25 10.90
CA PRO A 84 4.54 -11.51 12.09
C PRO A 84 3.03 -11.34 12.16
N ARG A 85 2.41 -11.45 13.34
CA ARG A 85 0.96 -11.20 13.52
C ARG A 85 0.51 -9.82 13.04
N SER A 86 1.43 -8.86 12.97
CA SER A 86 1.21 -7.50 12.50
C SER A 86 1.41 -7.31 10.98
N TRP A 87 1.62 -8.39 10.21
CA TRP A 87 1.89 -8.32 8.77
C TRP A 87 0.78 -7.61 7.99
N LEU A 88 -0.46 -7.66 8.48
CA LEU A 88 -1.58 -6.86 7.99
C LEU A 88 -2.08 -6.02 9.16
N ASN A 89 -2.04 -4.69 9.03
CA ASN A 89 -2.44 -3.77 10.09
C ASN A 89 -3.10 -2.51 9.52
N GLU A 90 -3.78 -1.75 10.37
CA GLU A 90 -4.52 -0.55 9.96
C GLU A 90 -3.87 0.76 10.45
N GLN A 91 -2.56 0.76 10.70
CA GLN A 91 -1.87 1.92 11.27
C GLN A 91 -1.93 3.15 10.36
N ALA A 92 -1.91 2.96 9.04
CA ALA A 92 -2.02 4.06 8.08
C ALA A 92 -3.45 4.60 7.90
N SER A 93 -4.48 3.91 8.41
CA SER A 93 -5.89 4.29 8.19
C SER A 93 -6.23 5.68 8.70
N ALA A 94 -5.61 6.11 9.81
CA ALA A 94 -5.79 7.44 10.40
C ALA A 94 -5.29 8.60 9.52
N TYR A 95 -4.47 8.29 8.51
CA TYR A 95 -3.88 9.28 7.59
C TYR A 95 -4.52 9.25 6.21
N LEU A 96 -5.61 8.49 6.03
CA LEU A 96 -6.29 8.40 4.75
C LEU A 96 -6.99 9.72 4.40
N PRO A 97 -7.02 10.07 3.10
CA PRO A 97 -7.90 11.11 2.60
C PRO A 97 -9.37 10.81 2.95
N ARG A 98 -10.16 11.85 3.20
CA ARG A 98 -11.60 11.70 3.47
C ARG A 98 -12.43 11.41 2.22
N GLY A 99 -11.91 11.76 1.04
CA GLY A 99 -12.59 11.55 -0.23
C GLY A 99 -12.48 10.11 -0.74
N PRO A 100 -13.38 9.69 -1.66
CA PRO A 100 -13.30 8.37 -2.28
C PRO A 100 -12.05 8.25 -3.17
N ASP A 101 -11.56 7.03 -3.33
CA ASP A 101 -10.54 6.68 -4.31
C ASP A 101 -11.17 5.92 -5.49
N PRO A 102 -11.72 6.62 -6.50
CA PRO A 102 -12.52 5.99 -7.55
C PRO A 102 -11.69 5.13 -8.52
N THR A 103 -10.38 5.33 -8.56
CA THR A 103 -9.45 4.65 -9.47
C THR A 103 -8.59 3.61 -8.76
N ALA A 104 -8.96 3.23 -7.53
CA ALA A 104 -8.30 2.18 -6.76
C ALA A 104 -8.24 0.85 -7.54
N PRO A 105 -7.07 0.38 -7.98
CA PRO A 105 -6.98 -0.86 -8.75
C PRO A 105 -7.30 -2.09 -7.91
N LEU A 106 -7.99 -3.07 -8.53
CA LEU A 106 -8.13 -4.42 -7.99
C LEU A 106 -6.79 -5.14 -8.12
N VAL A 107 -6.19 -5.54 -6.99
CA VAL A 107 -4.86 -6.17 -6.96
C VAL A 107 -4.90 -7.65 -6.59
N PHE A 108 -5.99 -8.09 -5.95
CA PHE A 108 -6.27 -9.49 -5.71
C PHE A 108 -7.78 -9.74 -5.78
N ASP A 109 -8.14 -10.74 -6.57
CA ASP A 109 -9.53 -11.13 -6.79
C ASP A 109 -9.75 -12.58 -6.34
N HIS A 110 -10.75 -12.77 -5.48
CA HIS A 110 -11.17 -14.04 -4.92
C HIS A 110 -12.67 -13.95 -4.59
N PRO A 111 -13.47 -15.01 -4.79
CA PRO A 111 -14.93 -14.96 -4.62
C PRO A 111 -15.44 -14.40 -3.29
N ASN A 112 -14.63 -14.52 -2.23
CA ASN A 112 -14.95 -14.08 -0.87
C ASN A 112 -14.00 -13.00 -0.32
N LEU A 113 -13.03 -12.54 -1.12
CA LEU A 113 -12.12 -11.49 -0.70
C LEU A 113 -11.73 -10.61 -1.88
N LYS A 114 -12.12 -9.34 -1.80
CA LYS A 114 -11.62 -8.29 -2.69
C LYS A 114 -10.45 -7.59 -2.01
N VAL A 115 -9.34 -7.40 -2.73
CA VAL A 115 -8.28 -6.49 -2.28
C VAL A 115 -8.00 -5.45 -3.35
N THR A 116 -8.16 -4.19 -2.98
CA THR A 116 -7.82 -3.03 -3.81
C THR A 116 -6.60 -2.34 -3.23
N ALA A 117 -5.78 -1.73 -4.07
CA ALA A 117 -4.74 -0.81 -3.61
C ALA A 117 -5.20 0.64 -3.81
N ALA A 118 -4.66 1.55 -3.02
CA ALA A 118 -4.79 2.98 -3.26
C ALA A 118 -4.26 3.34 -4.65
N SER A 119 -4.95 4.22 -5.35
CA SER A 119 -4.54 4.76 -6.65
C SER A 119 -3.18 5.44 -6.57
N ALA A 120 -2.47 5.53 -7.69
CA ALA A 120 -1.16 6.16 -7.74
C ALA A 120 -1.20 7.60 -7.21
N GLN A 121 -2.30 8.32 -7.46
CA GLN A 121 -2.55 9.67 -6.96
C GLN A 121 -2.64 9.70 -5.43
N PHE A 122 -3.41 8.79 -4.83
CA PHE A 122 -3.56 8.68 -3.38
C PHE A 122 -2.23 8.31 -2.71
N VAL A 123 -1.53 7.32 -3.25
CA VAL A 123 -0.23 6.90 -2.72
C VAL A 123 0.79 8.05 -2.82
N LEU A 124 0.83 8.76 -3.95
CA LEU A 124 1.71 9.91 -4.15
C LEU A 124 1.41 11.01 -3.13
N ALA A 125 0.14 11.38 -2.96
CA ALA A 125 -0.26 12.42 -2.02
C ALA A 125 0.13 12.07 -0.57
N MET A 126 -0.18 10.84 -0.12
CA MET A 126 0.18 10.37 1.22
C MET A 126 1.70 10.36 1.45
N LYS A 127 2.46 9.93 0.45
CA LYS A 127 3.92 9.91 0.50
C LYS A 127 4.53 11.30 0.44
N ALA A 128 3.95 12.23 -0.32
CA ALA A 128 4.39 13.62 -0.36
C ALA A 128 4.22 14.29 1.01
N ARG A 129 3.09 14.00 1.69
CA ARG A 129 2.81 14.51 3.02
C ARG A 129 3.78 14.00 4.08
N ALA A 130 4.12 12.71 4.05
CA ALA A 130 5.11 12.12 4.95
C ALA A 130 6.55 12.57 4.57
N ALA A 131 6.87 12.47 3.29
CA ALA A 131 8.14 12.75 2.61
C ALA A 131 9.38 12.29 3.39
N ARG A 132 9.31 11.11 4.01
CA ARG A 132 10.46 10.47 4.67
C ARG A 132 11.49 10.09 3.59
N PRO A 133 12.77 9.86 3.91
CA PRO A 133 13.78 9.49 2.92
C PRO A 133 13.37 8.33 2.01
N ARG A 134 12.73 7.29 2.58
CA ARG A 134 12.20 6.15 1.83
C ARG A 134 11.04 6.49 0.86
N ASP A 135 10.28 7.54 1.16
CA ASP A 135 9.16 7.96 0.33
C ASP A 135 9.64 8.70 -0.93
N LEU A 136 10.88 9.22 -0.95
CA LEU A 136 11.39 9.97 -2.11
C LEU A 136 11.53 9.10 -3.36
N VAL A 137 12.02 7.87 -3.21
CA VAL A 137 12.13 6.89 -4.31
C VAL A 137 10.74 6.54 -4.85
N ASP A 138 9.80 6.29 -3.95
CA ASP A 138 8.41 6.01 -4.33
C ASP A 138 7.75 7.20 -5.03
N LEU A 139 8.01 8.42 -4.57
CA LEU A 139 7.50 9.64 -5.20
C LEU A 139 8.04 9.82 -6.60
N GLN A 140 9.30 9.46 -6.86
CA GLN A 140 9.86 9.48 -8.21
C GLN A 140 9.13 8.49 -9.12
N HIS A 141 9.01 7.24 -8.67
CA HIS A 141 8.32 6.19 -9.44
C HIS A 141 6.87 6.56 -9.77
N LEU A 142 6.14 7.07 -8.77
CA LEU A 142 4.75 7.51 -8.94
C LEU A 142 4.63 8.75 -9.81
N ALA A 143 5.59 9.67 -9.74
CA ALA A 143 5.62 10.83 -10.62
C ALA A 143 5.85 10.44 -12.09
N GLU A 144 6.71 9.45 -12.35
CA GLU A 144 6.91 8.90 -13.70
C GLU A 144 5.64 8.21 -14.20
N LEU A 145 5.01 7.39 -13.36
CA LEU A 145 3.74 6.71 -13.69
C LEU A 145 2.60 7.68 -13.98
N LEU A 146 2.57 8.83 -13.30
CA LEU A 146 1.56 9.87 -13.45
C LEU A 146 1.98 10.97 -14.44
N GLU A 147 3.10 10.80 -15.14
CA GLU A 147 3.65 11.76 -16.11
C GLU A 147 3.87 13.17 -15.54
N LEU A 148 4.19 13.26 -14.25
CA LEU A 148 4.46 14.51 -13.54
C LEU A 148 5.91 14.94 -13.75
N THR A 149 6.08 16.10 -14.36
CA THR A 149 7.40 16.63 -14.69
C THR A 149 7.85 17.72 -13.72
N ARG A 150 6.89 18.41 -13.08
CA ARG A 150 7.17 19.52 -12.17
C ARG A 150 6.71 19.22 -10.76
N LEU A 151 7.38 19.85 -9.79
CA LEU A 151 6.94 19.80 -8.39
C LEU A 151 5.53 20.36 -8.23
N GLU A 152 5.16 21.38 -8.99
CA GLU A 152 3.82 21.97 -8.93
C GLU A 152 2.73 20.96 -9.30
N ASP A 153 3.00 20.04 -10.23
CA ASP A 153 2.04 19.01 -10.63
C ASP A 153 1.81 18.02 -9.47
N LEU A 154 2.89 17.62 -8.79
CA LEU A 154 2.81 16.78 -7.58
C LEU A 154 2.02 17.47 -6.47
N VAL A 155 2.24 18.77 -6.26
CA VAL A 155 1.48 19.56 -5.26
C VAL A 155 0.02 19.64 -5.64
N ALA A 156 -0.30 19.85 -6.93
CA ALA A 156 -1.69 19.86 -7.40
C ALA A 156 -2.40 18.51 -7.18
N VAL A 157 -1.72 17.38 -7.45
CA VAL A 157 -2.25 16.05 -7.14
C VAL A 157 -2.49 15.88 -5.64
N HIS A 158 -1.53 16.30 -4.81
CA HIS A 158 -1.70 16.27 -3.36
C HIS A 158 -2.92 17.06 -2.91
N ASP A 159 -3.08 18.30 -3.37
CA ASP A 159 -4.15 19.19 -2.93
C ASP A 159 -5.53 18.72 -3.43
N ALA A 160 -5.59 18.04 -4.58
CA ALA A 160 -6.81 17.39 -5.04
C ALA A 160 -7.21 16.20 -4.15
N VAL A 161 -6.24 15.43 -3.64
CA VAL A 161 -6.48 14.30 -2.73
C VAL A 161 -6.78 14.78 -1.30
N PHE A 162 -6.12 15.83 -0.82
CA PHE A 162 -6.26 16.41 0.52
C PHE A 162 -6.76 17.87 0.46
N PRO A 163 -8.02 18.11 0.02
CA PRO A 163 -8.53 19.46 -0.12
C PRO A 163 -8.57 20.19 1.22
N GLY A 164 -7.98 21.39 1.25
CA GLY A 164 -7.91 22.23 2.46
C GLY A 164 -6.82 21.85 3.46
N GLU A 165 -5.96 20.87 3.13
CA GLU A 165 -4.86 20.44 3.99
C GLU A 165 -3.51 20.56 3.26
N PRO A 166 -3.02 21.78 2.97
CA PRO A 166 -1.83 21.96 2.13
C PRO A 166 -0.57 21.36 2.75
N LEU A 167 0.37 20.96 1.89
CA LEU A 167 1.68 20.49 2.34
C LEU A 167 2.40 21.55 3.20
N PRO A 168 2.99 21.17 4.35
CA PRO A 168 3.79 22.09 5.14
C PRO A 168 4.94 22.69 4.32
N ALA A 169 5.25 23.98 4.50
CA ALA A 169 6.29 24.67 3.73
C ALA A 169 7.67 23.96 3.79
N ARG A 170 8.02 23.35 4.93
CA ARG A 170 9.24 22.55 5.08
C ARG A 170 9.23 21.30 4.19
N THR A 171 8.08 20.65 4.06
CA THR A 171 7.90 19.49 3.18
C THR A 171 8.06 19.90 1.72
N VAL A 172 7.42 20.99 1.30
CA VAL A 172 7.57 21.53 -0.07
C VAL A 172 9.03 21.88 -0.36
N GLN A 173 9.74 22.51 0.58
CA GLN A 173 11.15 22.85 0.39
C GLN A 173 12.03 21.60 0.24
N ARG A 174 11.78 20.54 1.03
CA ARG A 174 12.48 19.26 0.90
C ARG A 174 12.24 18.62 -0.46
N LEU A 175 10.98 18.56 -0.91
CA LEU A 175 10.62 18.02 -2.22
C LEU A 175 11.25 18.84 -3.36
N ARG A 176 11.32 20.16 -3.22
CA ARG A 176 11.99 21.05 -4.19
C ARG A 176 13.47 20.77 -4.33
N VAL A 177 14.18 20.53 -3.23
CA VAL A 177 15.61 20.17 -3.28
C VAL A 177 15.79 18.84 -4.03
N TYR A 178 14.94 17.86 -3.75
CA TYR A 178 14.96 16.55 -4.41
C TYR A 178 14.67 16.67 -5.92
N TRP A 179 13.62 17.41 -6.30
CA TRP A 179 13.20 17.56 -7.70
C TRP A 179 14.22 18.30 -8.57
N LYS A 180 14.90 19.32 -8.03
CA LYS A 180 16.02 19.99 -8.71
C LYS A 180 17.26 19.10 -8.89
N GLY A 181 17.34 17.99 -8.16
CA GLY A 181 18.34 16.95 -8.40
C GLY A 181 18.06 16.16 -9.68
N ARG A 182 16.78 15.94 -10.00
CA ARG A 182 16.32 15.18 -11.16
C ARG A 182 16.58 15.90 -12.50
N GLU A 183 16.46 17.23 -12.54
CA GLU A 183 16.72 18.02 -13.76
C GLU A 183 18.21 18.09 -14.14
N ARG A 184 19.13 17.64 -13.27
CA ARG A 184 20.58 17.80 -13.42
C ARG A 184 21.33 16.48 -13.67
N GLY A 185 20.64 15.34 -13.70
CA GLY A 185 21.20 14.02 -14.02
C GLY A 185 20.57 13.48 -15.28
#